data_AF-A0A4Z1F3X6-F1
#
_entry.id   AF-A0A4Z1F3X6-F1
#
_cell.length_a   1.000
_cell.length_b   1.000
_cell.length_c   1.000
_cell.angle_alpha   90.00
_cell.angle_beta   90.00
_cell.angle_gamma   90.00
#
_symmetry.space_group_name_H-M   'P 1'
#
loop_
_entity.id
_entity.type
_entity.pdbx_description
1 polymer ?
#
loop_
_entity_poly.entity_id
_entity_poly.type
_entity_poly.pdbx_seq_one_letter_code
_entity_poly.pdbx_strand_id
1 'polypeptide(L)'
;MAPPMYIETPLAPISTPRFKTGKTEFFPAIEKAAGRKGLMDGAVDQHAAFHDGLERFKSYLQEKGPSFSSKELIKIMDSFSESLYNHLKEEPQAIAGLSQYNTPETPIDILAIAAEAGKKQVNISFLFNILPVFFFNMESVEFENGLWHTSFPPVNKPVKWLMTKGAPMRQHRLWRFASCTADGDYRQLAV
;
A
#
# COMPACT_ATOMS: atom_id res chain seq x y z
N MET A 1 9.86 35.31 18.56
CA MET A 1 8.94 34.43 17.81
C MET A 1 9.76 33.76 16.72
N ALA A 2 9.91 32.44 16.75
CA ALA A 2 10.55 31.74 15.64
C ALA A 2 9.61 31.83 14.41
N PRO A 3 10.12 32.11 13.20
CA PRO A 3 9.31 32.09 12.00
C PRO A 3 8.63 30.71 11.84
N PRO A 4 7.43 30.64 11.23
CA PRO A 4 6.78 29.35 10.99
C PRO A 4 7.73 28.48 10.17
N MET A 5 7.97 27.25 10.65
CA MET A 5 8.89 26.29 10.02
C MET A 5 8.54 26.00 8.54
N TYR A 6 7.31 26.30 8.10
CA TYR A 6 6.88 26.16 6.72
C TYR A 6 5.91 27.29 6.34
N ILE A 7 6.25 28.04 5.28
CA ILE A 7 5.39 29.09 4.67
C ILE A 7 4.52 28.49 3.55
N GLU A 8 4.48 27.17 3.46
CA GLU A 8 3.88 26.45 2.35
C GLU A 8 2.38 26.24 2.56
N THR A 9 1.59 26.51 1.53
CA THR A 9 0.15 26.21 1.51
C THR A 9 -0.07 24.74 1.89
N PRO A 10 -0.96 24.44 2.84
CA PRO A 10 -1.25 23.09 3.25
C PRO A 10 -1.59 22.20 2.06
N LEU A 11 -1.03 20.99 2.06
CA LEU A 11 -1.25 20.03 1.01
C LEU A 11 -2.67 19.47 1.11
N ALA A 12 -3.39 19.46 -0.01
CA ALA A 12 -4.70 18.83 -0.05
C ALA A 12 -4.57 17.32 0.24
N PRO A 13 -5.49 16.72 1.02
CA PRO A 13 -5.50 15.28 1.23
C PRO A 13 -5.63 14.53 -0.09
N ILE A 14 -4.86 13.46 -0.23
CA ILE A 14 -5.02 12.51 -1.32
C ILE A 14 -6.35 11.77 -1.11
N SER A 15 -7.25 11.81 -2.10
CA SER A 15 -8.46 10.99 -2.07
C SER A 15 -8.12 9.53 -2.35
N THR A 16 -8.34 8.66 -1.36
CA THR A 16 -8.07 7.22 -1.48
C THR A 16 -9.38 6.45 -1.60
N PRO A 17 -9.49 5.49 -2.54
CA PRO A 17 -10.62 4.57 -2.54
C PRO A 17 -10.62 3.74 -1.26
N ARG A 18 -11.80 3.28 -0.82
CA ARG A 18 -11.90 2.35 0.31
C ARG A 18 -11.39 0.98 -0.14
N PHE A 19 -10.26 0.53 0.41
CA PHE A 19 -9.74 -0.81 0.15
C PHE A 19 -10.59 -1.86 0.85
N LYS A 20 -11.26 -2.72 0.08
CA LYS A 20 -12.04 -3.88 0.58
C LYS A 20 -11.59 -5.22 -0.01
N THR A 21 -10.61 -5.22 -0.89
CA THR A 21 -10.44 -6.26 -1.92
C THR A 21 -9.74 -7.53 -1.47
N GLY A 22 -8.86 -7.47 -0.46
CA GLY A 22 -8.31 -8.70 0.14
C GLY A 22 -9.45 -9.64 0.56
N LYS A 23 -10.41 -9.10 1.31
CA LYS A 23 -11.58 -9.81 1.84
C LYS A 23 -12.61 -10.23 0.78
N THR A 24 -12.77 -9.47 -0.29
CA THR A 24 -13.89 -9.70 -1.25
C THR A 24 -13.47 -10.39 -2.54
N GLU A 25 -12.19 -10.35 -2.91
CA GLU A 25 -11.70 -10.87 -4.20
C GLU A 25 -10.59 -11.90 -4.00
N PHE A 26 -9.50 -11.52 -3.35
CA PHE A 26 -8.28 -12.33 -3.29
C PHE A 26 -8.43 -13.55 -2.37
N PHE A 27 -8.86 -13.35 -1.13
CA PHE A 27 -9.00 -14.43 -0.15
C PHE A 27 -10.04 -15.48 -0.57
N PRO A 28 -11.25 -15.12 -1.03
CA PRO A 28 -12.21 -16.11 -1.50
C PRO A 28 -11.72 -16.92 -2.71
N ALA A 29 -10.97 -16.28 -3.62
CA ALA A 29 -10.41 -16.96 -4.79
C ALA A 29 -9.33 -17.97 -4.40
N ILE A 30 -8.47 -17.64 -3.43
CA ILE A 30 -7.49 -18.57 -2.84
C ILE A 30 -8.19 -19.77 -2.21
N GLU A 31 -9.18 -19.52 -1.34
CA GLU A 31 -9.89 -20.59 -0.64
C GLU A 31 -10.61 -21.53 -1.60
N LYS A 32 -11.19 -20.98 -2.66
CA LYS A 32 -11.78 -21.76 -3.75
C LYS A 32 -10.74 -22.60 -4.47
N ALA A 33 -9.57 -22.04 -4.79
CA ALA A 33 -8.52 -22.76 -5.50
C ALA A 33 -7.89 -23.87 -4.64
N ALA A 34 -7.74 -23.62 -3.34
CA ALA A 34 -7.25 -24.59 -2.37
C ALA A 34 -8.32 -25.61 -1.91
N GLY A 35 -9.58 -25.43 -2.31
CA GLY A 35 -10.70 -26.30 -1.91
C GLY A 35 -11.01 -26.26 -0.41
N ARG A 36 -10.53 -25.24 0.33
CA ARG A 36 -10.65 -25.14 1.78
C ARG A 36 -11.02 -23.72 2.19
N LYS A 37 -12.13 -23.61 2.92
CA LYS A 37 -12.63 -22.35 3.48
C LYS A 37 -11.91 -22.00 4.78
N GLY A 38 -11.87 -20.70 5.09
CA GLY A 38 -11.31 -20.17 6.34
C GLY A 38 -9.78 -20.19 6.39
N LEU A 39 -9.10 -20.38 5.26
CA LEU A 39 -7.64 -20.31 5.20
C LEU A 39 -7.13 -18.90 5.47
N MET A 40 -7.95 -17.89 5.16
CA MET A 40 -7.57 -16.49 5.26
C MET A 40 -8.31 -15.76 6.39
N ASP A 41 -9.05 -16.46 7.26
CA ASP A 41 -9.81 -15.84 8.35
C ASP A 41 -8.90 -15.01 9.28
N GLY A 42 -7.70 -15.51 9.58
CA GLY A 42 -6.71 -14.74 10.36
C GLY A 42 -6.34 -13.39 9.72
N ALA A 43 -6.15 -13.35 8.40
CA ALA A 43 -5.89 -12.10 7.68
C ALA A 43 -7.13 -11.20 7.67
N VAL A 44 -8.34 -11.77 7.56
CA VAL A 44 -9.61 -11.03 7.65
C VAL A 44 -9.75 -10.36 9.01
N ASP A 45 -9.46 -11.07 10.10
CA ASP A 45 -9.53 -10.58 11.47
C ASP A 45 -8.48 -9.49 11.72
N GLN A 46 -7.24 -9.71 11.26
CA GLN A 46 -6.18 -8.71 11.33
C GLN A 46 -6.55 -7.41 10.61
N HIS A 47 -7.13 -7.50 9.40
CA HIS A 47 -7.65 -6.33 8.71
C HIS A 47 -8.70 -5.58 9.55
N ALA A 48 -9.58 -6.30 10.26
CA ALA A 48 -10.57 -5.65 11.11
C ALA A 48 -9.92 -4.93 12.30
N ALA A 49 -8.86 -5.52 12.87
CA ALA A 49 -8.17 -5.01 14.06
C ALA A 49 -7.51 -3.64 13.89
N PHE A 50 -7.09 -3.25 12.67
CA PHE A 50 -6.50 -1.93 12.42
C PHE A 50 -7.42 -0.95 11.68
N HIS A 51 -8.52 -1.43 11.07
CA HIS A 51 -9.33 -0.61 10.15
C HIS A 51 -9.97 0.60 10.85
N ASP A 52 -10.47 0.44 12.07
CA ASP A 52 -11.09 1.54 12.83
C ASP A 52 -10.08 2.63 13.23
N GLY A 53 -8.83 2.24 13.50
CA GLY A 53 -7.76 3.21 13.73
C GLY A 53 -7.38 3.99 12.48
N LEU A 54 -7.30 3.33 11.31
CA LEU A 54 -7.07 4.00 10.03
C LEU A 54 -8.19 4.97 9.66
N GLU A 55 -9.46 4.61 9.89
CA GLU A 55 -10.59 5.52 9.63
C GLU A 55 -10.56 6.74 10.55
N ARG A 56 -10.20 6.55 11.84
CA ARG A 56 -9.98 7.66 12.78
C ARG A 56 -8.82 8.56 12.34
N PHE A 57 -7.71 7.98 11.89
CA PHE A 57 -6.54 8.71 11.38
C PHE A 57 -6.94 9.61 10.19
N LYS A 58 -7.64 9.03 9.21
CA LYS A 58 -8.14 9.77 8.05
C LYS A 58 -9.10 10.88 8.47
N SER A 59 -10.11 10.55 9.28
CA SER A 59 -11.15 11.50 9.68
C SER A 59 -10.57 12.68 10.45
N TYR A 60 -9.65 12.43 11.37
CA TYR A 60 -8.98 13.46 12.15
C TYR A 60 -8.18 14.43 11.27
N LEU A 61 -7.40 13.91 10.31
CA LEU A 61 -6.66 14.75 9.38
C LEU A 61 -7.56 15.56 8.43
N GLN A 62 -8.68 14.98 7.99
CA GLN A 62 -9.66 15.69 7.16
C GLN A 62 -10.39 16.80 7.94
N GLU A 63 -10.74 16.55 9.20
CA GLU A 63 -11.43 17.51 10.06
C GLU A 63 -10.52 18.66 10.50
N LYS A 64 -9.30 18.33 10.98
CA LYS A 64 -8.38 19.34 11.54
C LYS A 64 -7.55 20.04 10.49
N GLY A 65 -7.30 19.38 9.36
CA GLY A 65 -6.48 19.91 8.27
C GLY A 65 -5.11 20.42 8.79
N PRO A 66 -4.72 21.67 8.50
CA PRO A 66 -3.43 22.24 8.94
C PRO A 66 -3.32 22.45 10.46
N SER A 67 -4.44 22.44 11.18
CA SER A 67 -4.50 22.73 12.62
C SER A 67 -4.47 21.46 13.49
N PHE A 68 -4.04 20.33 12.92
CA PHE A 68 -3.95 19.08 13.66
C PHE A 68 -2.93 19.18 14.81
N SER A 69 -3.25 18.56 15.95
CA SER A 69 -2.28 18.29 17.00
C SER A 69 -1.47 17.04 16.66
N SER A 70 -0.15 17.18 16.62
CA SER A 70 0.78 16.05 16.44
C SER A 70 0.66 15.03 17.57
N LYS A 71 0.52 15.49 18.82
CA LYS A 71 0.34 14.63 20.00
C LYS A 71 -0.91 13.74 19.86
N GLU A 72 -2.01 14.30 19.37
CA GLU A 72 -3.23 13.54 19.18
C GLU A 72 -3.15 12.62 17.95
N LEU A 73 -2.50 13.06 16.88
CA LEU A 73 -2.24 12.23 15.71
C LEU A 73 -1.44 10.97 16.06
N ILE A 74 -0.38 11.13 16.87
CA ILE A 74 0.45 10.01 17.35
C ILE A 74 -0.39 9.03 18.17
N LYS A 75 -1.22 9.50 19.11
CA LYS A 75 -2.11 8.60 19.86
C LYS A 75 -3.08 7.82 18.96
N ILE A 76 -3.59 8.46 17.91
CA ILE A 76 -4.45 7.76 16.93
C ILE A 76 -3.63 6.70 16.20
N MET A 77 -2.38 7.01 15.79
CA MET A 77 -1.48 6.04 15.18
C MET A 77 -1.16 4.87 16.11
N ASP A 78 -0.87 5.14 17.38
CA ASP A 78 -0.61 4.11 18.40
C ASP A 78 -1.79 3.15 18.57
N SER A 79 -3.02 3.61 18.32
CA SER A 79 -4.22 2.78 18.44
C SER A 79 -4.37 1.69 17.38
N PHE A 80 -3.55 1.68 16.32
CA PHE A 80 -3.59 0.65 15.28
C PHE A 80 -2.22 0.21 14.76
N SER A 81 -1.13 0.87 15.15
CA SER A 81 0.22 0.62 14.62
C SER A 81 0.68 -0.83 14.84
N GLU A 82 0.45 -1.38 16.03
CA GLU A 82 0.81 -2.76 16.35
C GLU A 82 0.00 -3.77 15.53
N SER A 83 -1.33 -3.61 15.46
CA SER A 83 -2.20 -4.47 14.64
C SER A 83 -1.83 -4.41 13.15
N LEU A 84 -1.54 -3.22 12.63
CA LEU A 84 -1.09 -3.04 11.25
C LEU A 84 0.28 -3.69 11.01
N TYR A 85 1.22 -3.52 11.94
CA TYR A 85 2.54 -4.16 11.86
C TYR A 85 2.43 -5.69 11.84
N ASN A 86 1.63 -6.27 12.74
CA ASN A 86 1.43 -7.72 12.80
C ASN A 86 0.80 -8.24 11.51
N HIS A 87 -0.21 -7.54 10.97
CA HIS A 87 -0.78 -7.88 9.66
C HIS A 87 0.27 -7.91 8.54
N LEU A 88 1.04 -6.82 8.38
CA LEU A 88 2.06 -6.71 7.33
C LEU A 88 3.18 -7.75 7.48
N LYS A 89 3.47 -8.16 8.71
CA LYS A 89 4.47 -9.19 9.02
C LYS A 89 3.96 -10.61 8.76
N GLU A 90 2.72 -10.91 9.12
CA GLU A 90 2.19 -12.27 9.16
C GLU A 90 1.55 -12.72 7.84
N GLU A 91 0.86 -11.81 7.14
CA GLU A 91 0.15 -12.16 5.89
C GLU A 91 1.07 -12.77 4.83
N PRO A 92 2.30 -12.25 4.55
CA PRO A 92 3.18 -12.85 3.56
C PRO A 92 3.52 -14.32 3.85
N GLN A 93 3.74 -14.66 5.13
CA GLN A 93 4.03 -16.03 5.54
C GLN A 93 2.80 -16.92 5.43
N ALA A 94 1.61 -16.41 5.79
CA ALA A 94 0.36 -17.12 5.61
C ALA A 94 0.10 -17.43 4.12
N ILE A 95 0.31 -16.45 3.23
CA ILE A 95 0.19 -16.62 1.78
C ILE A 95 1.21 -17.64 1.26
N ALA A 96 2.48 -17.54 1.67
CA ALA A 96 3.52 -18.51 1.28
C ALA A 96 3.19 -19.93 1.74
N GLY A 97 2.60 -20.07 2.93
CA GLY A 97 2.13 -21.34 3.48
C GLY A 97 1.03 -22.02 2.66
N LEU A 98 0.32 -21.29 1.78
CA LEU A 98 -0.68 -21.86 0.87
C LEU A 98 -0.07 -22.78 -0.18
N SER A 99 1.25 -22.73 -0.38
CA SER A 99 1.98 -23.62 -1.30
C SER A 99 1.74 -25.11 -1.00
N GLN A 100 1.43 -25.47 0.25
CA GLN A 100 1.07 -26.83 0.64
C GLN A 100 -0.19 -27.37 -0.06
N TYR A 101 -1.06 -26.50 -0.58
CA TYR A 101 -2.27 -26.86 -1.31
C TYR A 101 -2.07 -26.94 -2.83
N ASN A 102 -0.90 -26.52 -3.31
CA ASN A 102 -0.53 -26.57 -4.73
C ASN A 102 0.09 -27.93 -5.05
N THR A 103 -0.67 -28.85 -5.64
CA THR A 103 -0.20 -30.20 -6.03
C THR A 103 -0.20 -30.37 -7.56
N PRO A 104 0.48 -31.38 -8.11
CA PRO A 104 0.39 -31.69 -9.54
C PRO A 104 -1.05 -31.95 -10.03
N GLU A 105 -1.90 -32.51 -9.18
CA GLU A 105 -3.30 -32.82 -9.48
C GLU A 105 -4.21 -31.59 -9.34
N THR A 106 -3.90 -30.69 -8.40
CA THR A 106 -4.61 -29.44 -8.16
C THR A 106 -3.65 -28.25 -8.14
N PRO A 107 -3.11 -27.85 -9.31
CA PRO A 107 -2.20 -26.72 -9.38
C PRO A 107 -2.95 -25.42 -9.12
N ILE A 108 -2.33 -24.53 -8.34
CA ILE A 108 -2.86 -23.21 -7.95
C ILE A 108 -1.94 -22.14 -8.53
N ASP A 109 -2.45 -21.39 -9.51
CA ASP A 109 -1.78 -20.20 -10.04
C ASP A 109 -2.12 -18.97 -9.19
N ILE A 110 -1.38 -18.81 -8.08
CA ILE A 110 -1.60 -17.72 -7.14
C ILE A 110 -1.33 -16.34 -7.77
N LEU A 111 -0.43 -16.27 -8.75
CA LEU A 111 -0.10 -15.02 -9.46
C LEU A 111 -1.24 -14.60 -10.39
N ALA A 112 -1.87 -15.54 -11.09
CA ALA A 112 -3.06 -15.26 -11.88
C ALA A 112 -4.24 -14.81 -10.99
N ILE A 113 -4.43 -15.44 -9.83
CA ILE A 113 -5.45 -15.02 -8.86
C ILE A 113 -5.19 -13.60 -8.36
N ALA A 114 -3.95 -13.29 -7.99
CA ALA A 114 -3.55 -11.94 -7.56
C ALA A 114 -3.75 -10.91 -8.68
N ALA A 115 -3.37 -11.23 -9.92
CA ALA A 115 -3.54 -10.37 -11.06
C ALA A 115 -5.02 -10.06 -11.34
N GLU A 116 -5.90 -11.06 -11.27
CA GLU A 116 -7.34 -10.87 -11.49
C GLU A 116 -7.99 -10.04 -10.37
N ALA A 117 -7.64 -10.30 -9.11
CA ALA A 117 -8.07 -9.48 -7.98
C ALA A 117 -7.53 -8.04 -8.09
N GLY A 118 -6.31 -7.87 -8.62
CA GLY A 118 -5.68 -6.57 -8.85
C GLY A 118 -6.37 -5.74 -9.94
N LYS A 119 -6.79 -6.35 -11.06
CA LYS A 119 -7.51 -5.64 -12.14
C LYS A 119 -8.75 -4.92 -11.63
N LYS A 120 -9.48 -5.53 -10.68
CA LYS A 120 -10.69 -4.93 -10.08
C LYS A 120 -10.40 -3.72 -9.20
N GLN A 121 -9.14 -3.51 -8.79
CA GLN A 121 -8.70 -2.37 -7.98
C GLN A 121 -8.23 -1.19 -8.82
N VAL A 122 -7.74 -1.46 -10.03
CA VAL A 122 -7.17 -0.42 -10.89
C VAL A 122 -8.29 0.48 -11.41
N ASN A 123 -8.32 1.69 -10.87
CA ASN A 123 -9.14 2.80 -11.36
C ASN A 123 -8.31 4.08 -11.40
N ILE A 124 -8.87 5.15 -11.98
CA ILE A 124 -8.17 6.44 -12.12
C ILE A 124 -7.68 6.94 -10.75
N SER A 125 -8.50 6.86 -9.70
CA SER A 125 -8.06 7.29 -8.36
C SER A 125 -6.90 6.44 -7.87
N PHE A 126 -6.95 5.12 -8.00
CA PHE A 126 -5.84 4.24 -7.62
C PHE A 126 -4.53 4.63 -8.33
N LEU A 127 -4.58 4.87 -9.64
CA LEU A 127 -3.41 5.22 -10.46
C LEU A 127 -2.72 6.53 -10.02
N PHE A 128 -3.49 7.55 -9.64
CA PHE A 128 -2.93 8.86 -9.29
C PHE A 128 -2.68 9.07 -7.80
N ASN A 129 -3.38 8.34 -6.93
CA ASN A 129 -3.40 8.61 -5.49
C ASN A 129 -2.76 7.51 -4.64
N ILE A 130 -2.76 6.25 -5.11
CA ILE A 130 -2.26 5.11 -4.32
C ILE A 130 -0.97 4.57 -4.91
N LEU A 131 -0.98 4.30 -6.20
CA LEU A 131 0.12 3.68 -6.90
C LEU A 131 1.45 4.46 -6.76
N PRO A 132 1.48 5.81 -6.78
CA PRO A 132 2.72 6.55 -6.53
C PRO A 132 3.27 6.39 -5.10
N VAL A 133 2.40 6.15 -4.11
CA VAL A 133 2.84 5.88 -2.72
C VAL A 133 3.70 4.62 -2.67
N PHE A 134 3.31 3.57 -3.41
CA PHE A 134 4.11 2.35 -3.49
C PHE A 134 5.45 2.59 -4.19
N PHE A 135 5.45 3.18 -5.40
CA PHE A 135 6.71 3.34 -6.15
C PHE A 135 7.69 4.29 -5.52
N PHE A 136 7.22 5.32 -4.82
CA PHE A 136 8.11 6.27 -4.17
C PHE A 136 8.50 5.85 -2.75
N ASN A 137 8.05 4.69 -2.27
CA ASN A 137 8.47 4.16 -0.98
C ASN A 137 8.96 2.71 -1.03
N MET A 138 9.18 2.17 -2.22
CA MET A 138 9.70 0.83 -2.44
C MET A 138 11.02 0.93 -3.19
N GLU A 139 12.12 0.78 -2.47
CA GLU A 139 13.46 0.74 -3.06
C GLU A 139 13.52 -0.47 -4.01
N SER A 140 13.92 -0.23 -5.26
CA SER A 140 13.90 -1.26 -6.29
C SER A 140 15.25 -1.52 -6.94
N VAL A 141 16.22 -0.61 -6.78
CA VAL A 141 17.50 -0.64 -7.51
C VAL A 141 18.50 -1.56 -6.82
N GLU A 142 18.60 -1.50 -5.49
CA GLU A 142 19.59 -2.26 -4.71
C GLU A 142 18.96 -3.39 -3.89
N PHE A 143 17.72 -3.21 -3.44
CA PHE A 143 16.97 -4.17 -2.64
C PHE A 143 16.85 -5.51 -3.36
N GLU A 144 17.17 -6.58 -2.64
CA GLU A 144 17.27 -7.94 -3.19
C GLU A 144 18.09 -8.03 -4.49
N ASN A 145 19.24 -7.32 -4.51
CA ASN A 145 20.16 -7.27 -5.65
C ASN A 145 19.51 -6.73 -6.94
N GLY A 146 18.55 -5.81 -6.79
CA GLY A 146 17.87 -5.16 -7.93
C GLY A 146 16.84 -6.04 -8.65
N LEU A 147 16.45 -7.18 -8.05
CA LEU A 147 15.44 -8.09 -8.60
C LEU A 147 14.16 -7.35 -9.02
N TRP A 148 13.76 -6.37 -8.23
CA TRP A 148 12.49 -5.65 -8.40
C TRP A 148 12.56 -4.52 -9.42
N HIS A 149 13.75 -3.98 -9.73
CA HIS A 149 13.91 -2.83 -10.61
C HIS A 149 13.28 -3.05 -12.00
N THR A 150 13.41 -4.27 -12.52
CA THR A 150 12.91 -4.67 -13.84
C THR A 150 11.66 -5.55 -13.76
N SER A 151 11.46 -6.24 -12.64
CA SER A 151 10.38 -7.23 -12.49
C SER A 151 9.07 -6.64 -11.97
N PHE A 152 9.11 -5.47 -11.31
CA PHE A 152 7.92 -4.83 -10.75
C PHE A 152 7.88 -3.31 -11.05
N PRO A 153 6.68 -2.75 -11.37
CA PRO A 153 5.48 -3.49 -11.77
C PRO A 153 5.70 -4.10 -13.16
N PRO A 154 5.06 -5.25 -13.49
CA PRO A 154 5.26 -5.93 -14.77
C PRO A 154 4.48 -5.25 -15.91
N VAL A 155 4.83 -4.00 -16.20
CA VAL A 155 4.22 -3.16 -17.26
C VAL A 155 5.29 -2.72 -18.25
N ASN A 156 4.88 -2.37 -19.47
CA ASN A 156 5.81 -1.88 -20.48
C ASN A 156 6.45 -0.53 -20.07
N LYS A 157 7.63 -0.22 -20.64
CA LYS A 157 8.41 0.98 -20.29
C LYS A 157 7.62 2.30 -20.37
N PRO A 158 6.82 2.56 -21.43
CA PRO A 158 6.00 3.78 -21.51
C PRO A 158 5.00 3.91 -20.36
N VAL A 159 4.30 2.83 -20.00
CA VAL A 159 3.33 2.81 -18.89
C VAL A 159 4.06 3.00 -17.55
N LYS A 160 5.19 2.33 -17.35
CA LYS A 160 6.02 2.52 -16.14
C LYS A 160 6.46 3.97 -16.00
N TRP A 161 6.91 4.61 -17.08
CA TRP A 161 7.29 6.03 -17.08
C TRP A 161 6.12 6.95 -16.73
N LEU A 162 4.93 6.70 -17.29
CA LEU A 162 3.73 7.46 -16.94
C LEU A 162 3.36 7.30 -15.46
N MET A 163 3.45 6.09 -14.90
CA MET A 163 3.10 5.81 -13.50
C MET A 163 4.10 6.40 -12.51
N THR A 164 5.40 6.37 -12.83
CA THR A 164 6.48 6.79 -11.91
C THR A 164 6.87 8.25 -12.07
N LYS A 165 6.76 8.83 -13.28
CA LYS A 165 7.15 10.22 -13.56
C LYS A 165 5.95 11.09 -13.91
N GLY A 166 5.05 10.59 -14.77
CA GLY A 166 3.86 11.32 -15.24
C GLY A 166 2.85 11.68 -14.16
N ALA A 167 2.17 10.66 -13.62
CA ALA A 167 1.11 10.80 -12.62
C ALA A 167 1.53 11.59 -11.38
N PRO A 168 2.75 11.41 -10.84
CA PRO A 168 3.14 12.07 -9.60
C PRO A 168 3.53 13.55 -9.77
N MET A 169 3.87 14.03 -10.98
CA MET A 169 4.25 15.43 -11.24
C MET A 169 3.21 16.43 -10.73
N ARG A 170 1.92 16.12 -10.87
CA ARG A 170 0.82 17.00 -10.44
C ARG A 170 0.80 17.22 -8.93
N GLN A 171 1.31 16.26 -8.16
CA GLN A 171 1.36 16.28 -6.70
C GLN A 171 2.80 16.28 -6.15
N HIS A 172 3.79 16.77 -6.93
CA HIS A 172 5.22 16.73 -6.59
C HIS A 172 5.57 17.18 -5.17
N ARG A 173 4.84 18.15 -4.60
CA ARG A 173 5.05 18.63 -3.22
C ARG A 173 4.75 17.57 -2.16
N LEU A 174 3.85 16.62 -2.42
CA LEU A 174 3.59 15.46 -1.54
C LEU A 174 4.78 14.51 -1.52
N TRP A 175 5.38 14.28 -2.68
CA TRP A 175 6.44 13.29 -2.88
C TRP A 175 7.81 13.72 -2.37
N ARG A 176 7.94 14.93 -1.81
CA ARG A 176 9.17 15.37 -1.14
C ARG A 176 9.51 14.55 0.11
N PHE A 177 8.49 13.92 0.72
CA PHE A 177 8.60 13.09 1.92
C PHE A 177 8.72 11.58 1.61
N ALA A 178 8.79 11.21 0.33
CA ALA A 178 8.86 9.82 -0.07
C ALA A 178 10.29 9.28 0.07
N SER A 179 10.43 8.00 0.45
CA SER A 179 11.72 7.38 0.75
C SER A 179 12.53 6.97 -0.48
N CYS A 180 11.96 7.06 -1.68
CA CYS A 180 12.61 6.70 -2.94
C CYS A 180 12.44 7.78 -4.02
N THR A 181 13.35 7.77 -5.00
CA THR A 181 13.23 8.58 -6.22
C THR A 181 12.17 8.00 -7.16
N ALA A 182 11.84 8.73 -8.23
CA ALA A 182 10.95 8.20 -9.26
C ALA A 182 11.56 7.04 -10.08
N ASP A 183 12.88 6.89 -10.03
CA ASP A 183 13.60 5.77 -10.63
C ASP A 183 13.73 4.59 -9.65
N GLY A 184 13.31 4.76 -8.40
CA GLY A 184 13.22 3.72 -7.38
C GLY A 184 14.46 3.56 -6.52
N ASP A 185 15.45 4.45 -6.65
CA ASP A 185 16.60 4.51 -5.75
C ASP A 185 16.18 5.02 -4.37
N TYR A 186 16.89 4.60 -3.33
CA TYR A 186 16.74 5.19 -2.02
C TYR A 186 17.02 6.70 -2.04
N ARG A 187 16.19 7.46 -1.35
CA ARG A 187 16.34 8.89 -1.16
C ARG A 187 16.44 9.20 0.33
N GLN A 188 17.54 9.86 0.72
CA GLN A 188 17.65 10.41 2.06
C GLN A 188 16.57 11.47 2.29
N LEU A 189 15.72 11.26 3.29
CA LEU A 189 14.69 12.22 3.68
C LEU A 189 15.36 13.47 4.27
N ALA A 190 14.88 14.65 3.87
CA ALA A 190 15.34 15.91 4.46
C ALA A 190 14.99 15.91 5.95
N VAL A 191 16.01 16.10 6.80
CA VAL A 191 15.88 16.29 8.25
C VAL A 191 15.57 17.74 8.56
#